data_AF-A0A945D7I9-F1
#
_entry.id   AF-A0A945D7I9-F1
#
_cell.length_a   1.000
_cell.length_b   1.000
_cell.length_c   1.000
_cell.angle_alpha   90.00
_cell.angle_beta   90.00
_cell.angle_gamma   90.00
#
_symmetry.space_group_name_H-M   'P 1'
#
loop_
_entity.id
_entity.type
_entity.pdbx_description
1 polymer ?
#
loop_
_entity_poly.entity_id
_entity_poly.type
_entity_poly.pdbx_seq_one_letter_code
_entity_poly.pdbx_strand_id
1 'polypeptide(L)'
;MARIIQITTSVLIALTGISAPAAAQSSARVYGTVETRGHAEVLAKWSASSKVTSTKKIDYAAKSGYGGGSSGNNSEGDAGSSDNVAIDYGEIADIFVILSNRAWQGGTVHEVELSPYGLNVEVLAVARGDIIRLHNKTGNTYTPYLAGTGDDDIQDFDAMKPGSVNDLVVELTGDLELGLDEDEEEIIIIAAGEGWKSSRVASGGNYEFNNLAAGDYGLTFWYWRLGSLDRKLSLKPGQGAEINEVLSVDRIIK
;
A
#
# COMPACT_ATOMS: atom_id res chain seq x y z
N MET A 1 -42.86 7.80 -76.35
CA MET A 1 -42.11 6.82 -75.53
C MET A 1 -41.49 7.55 -74.35
N ALA A 2 -41.43 6.87 -73.20
CA ALA A 2 -41.46 7.42 -71.83
C ALA A 2 -40.54 8.62 -71.51
N ARG A 3 -41.12 9.63 -70.86
CA ARG A 3 -40.42 10.72 -70.14
C ARG A 3 -40.01 10.19 -68.75
N ILE A 4 -38.71 10.21 -68.46
CA ILE A 4 -38.16 9.91 -67.13
C ILE A 4 -38.16 11.22 -66.33
N ILE A 5 -38.85 11.25 -65.21
CA ILE A 5 -38.90 12.38 -64.27
C ILE A 5 -37.77 12.19 -63.25
N GLN A 6 -36.84 13.15 -63.21
CA GLN A 6 -35.84 13.30 -62.15
C GLN A 6 -36.52 13.65 -60.82
N ILE A 7 -36.17 12.93 -59.75
CA ILE A 7 -36.42 13.34 -58.37
C ILE A 7 -35.06 13.38 -57.68
N THR A 8 -34.53 14.58 -57.49
CA THR A 8 -33.35 14.85 -56.66
C THR A 8 -33.83 15.12 -55.24
N THR A 9 -33.56 14.20 -54.32
CA THR A 9 -33.79 14.39 -52.89
C THR A 9 -32.59 15.10 -52.28
N SER A 10 -32.74 16.39 -51.94
CA SER A 10 -31.76 17.12 -51.15
C SER A 10 -31.92 16.75 -49.68
N VAL A 11 -30.89 16.12 -49.09
CA VAL A 11 -30.80 15.88 -47.65
C VAL A 11 -30.19 17.13 -47.00
N LEU A 12 -30.99 17.80 -46.18
CA LEU A 12 -30.58 18.94 -45.35
C LEU A 12 -30.00 18.40 -44.04
N ILE A 13 -28.67 18.38 -43.90
CA ILE A 13 -28.00 18.05 -42.63
C ILE A 13 -27.91 19.35 -41.81
N ALA A 14 -28.74 19.46 -40.77
CA ALA A 14 -28.61 20.52 -39.77
C ALA A 14 -27.40 20.22 -38.88
N LEU A 15 -26.38 21.07 -38.94
CA LEU A 15 -25.30 21.10 -37.96
C LEU A 15 -25.87 21.60 -36.62
N THR A 16 -26.10 20.68 -35.69
CA THR A 16 -26.17 21.04 -34.26
C THR A 16 -24.74 21.19 -33.75
N GLY A 17 -24.32 22.44 -33.56
CA GLY A 17 -23.06 22.76 -32.88
C GLY A 17 -23.04 22.15 -31.49
N ILE A 18 -22.17 21.16 -31.29
CA ILE A 18 -21.81 20.70 -29.96
C ILE A 18 -20.96 21.80 -29.35
N SER A 19 -21.46 22.33 -28.23
CA SER A 19 -20.85 23.34 -27.38
C SER A 19 -19.40 23.01 -27.00
N ALA A 20 -18.63 24.08 -26.87
CA ALA A 20 -17.24 24.25 -26.44
C ALA A 20 -16.59 23.15 -25.57
N PRO A 21 -15.24 23.01 -25.65
CA PRO A 21 -14.50 22.09 -24.79
C PRO A 21 -14.76 22.40 -23.32
N ALA A 22 -15.04 21.35 -22.53
CA ALA A 22 -15.04 21.44 -21.08
C ALA A 22 -13.74 22.10 -20.64
N ALA A 23 -13.83 23.22 -19.93
CA ALA A 23 -12.69 23.79 -19.23
C ALA A 23 -12.08 22.65 -18.40
N ALA A 24 -10.82 22.29 -18.69
CA ALA A 24 -10.09 21.33 -17.89
C ALA A 24 -10.18 21.81 -16.45
N GLN A 25 -10.97 21.13 -15.61
CA GLN A 25 -10.94 21.37 -14.17
C GLN A 25 -9.47 21.17 -13.80
N SER A 26 -8.82 22.25 -13.35
CA SER A 26 -7.45 22.15 -12.84
C SER A 26 -7.47 21.08 -11.77
N SER A 27 -6.76 20.00 -11.99
CA SER A 27 -6.78 18.89 -11.07
C SER A 27 -6.00 19.27 -9.80
N ALA A 28 -6.53 18.87 -8.66
CA ALA A 28 -5.82 19.01 -7.40
C ALA A 28 -4.73 17.94 -7.27
N ARG A 29 -3.79 18.16 -6.35
CA ARG A 29 -2.76 17.19 -5.98
C ARG A 29 -2.43 17.25 -4.50
N VAL A 30 -1.97 16.13 -3.96
CA VAL A 30 -1.42 16.02 -2.60
C VAL A 30 -0.02 15.46 -2.72
N TYR A 31 0.96 16.09 -2.09
CA TYR A 31 2.36 15.66 -2.14
C TYR A 31 3.09 15.98 -0.85
N GLY A 32 4.28 15.42 -0.67
CA GLY A 32 5.16 15.76 0.44
C GLY A 32 6.10 14.63 0.79
N THR A 33 6.52 14.60 2.06
CA THR A 33 7.47 13.63 2.60
C THR A 33 6.95 12.96 3.85
N VAL A 34 7.44 11.75 4.11
CA VAL A 34 7.25 11.08 5.40
C VAL A 34 8.58 10.58 5.92
N GLU A 35 8.90 10.92 7.16
CA GLU A 35 10.04 10.39 7.90
C GLU A 35 9.54 9.47 9.00
N THR A 36 10.29 8.42 9.35
CA THR A 36 10.07 7.74 10.64
C THR A 36 11.13 8.13 11.67
N ARG A 37 10.72 8.21 12.94
CA ARG A 37 11.62 8.49 14.05
C ARG A 37 11.30 7.59 15.24
N GLY A 38 12.35 7.15 15.93
CA GLY A 38 12.22 6.46 17.21
C GLY A 38 11.72 7.37 18.32
N HIS A 39 11.25 6.77 19.42
CA HIS A 39 10.77 7.50 20.59
C HIS A 39 11.86 8.40 21.17
N ALA A 40 11.56 9.68 21.44
CA ALA A 40 12.55 10.66 21.85
C ALA A 40 13.31 10.23 23.12
N GLU A 41 12.61 9.64 24.10
CA GLU A 41 13.24 9.10 25.32
C GLU A 41 14.13 7.88 25.07
N VAL A 42 13.84 7.05 24.08
CA VAL A 42 14.68 5.90 23.72
C VAL A 42 15.96 6.39 23.05
N LEU A 43 15.86 7.38 22.17
CA LEU A 43 17.03 8.05 21.57
C LEU A 43 17.88 8.77 22.64
N ALA A 44 17.24 9.40 23.62
CA ALA A 44 17.94 10.06 24.74
C ALA A 44 18.64 9.06 25.66
N LYS A 45 17.99 7.93 26.01
CA LYS A 45 18.60 6.86 26.79
C LYS A 45 19.75 6.20 26.04
N TRP A 46 19.55 5.90 24.75
CA TRP A 46 20.56 5.30 23.88
C TRP A 46 21.79 6.20 23.71
N SER A 47 21.59 7.49 23.44
CA SER A 47 22.69 8.46 23.31
C SER A 47 23.44 8.66 24.64
N ALA A 48 22.76 8.57 25.77
CA ALA A 48 23.38 8.61 27.09
C ALA A 48 24.15 7.32 27.45
N SER A 49 23.72 6.15 26.94
CA SER A 49 24.36 4.86 27.22
C SER A 49 25.44 4.45 26.19
N SER A 50 25.51 5.10 25.04
CA SER A 50 26.42 4.73 23.95
C SER A 50 27.82 5.33 24.08
N LYS A 51 28.75 4.56 24.65
CA LYS A 51 30.19 4.62 24.31
C LYS A 51 30.53 3.79 23.04
N VAL A 52 29.54 3.47 22.22
CA VAL A 52 29.68 2.59 21.04
C VAL A 52 29.67 3.43 19.77
N THR A 53 30.80 3.42 19.06
CA THR A 53 31.13 4.29 17.91
C THR A 53 30.61 3.81 16.55
N SER A 54 29.62 2.94 16.50
CA SER A 54 29.02 2.54 15.21
C SER A 54 27.62 1.96 15.41
N THR A 55 26.62 2.66 14.89
CA THR A 55 25.33 2.08 14.50
C THR A 55 25.62 0.89 13.59
N LYS A 56 25.32 -0.32 14.05
CA LYS A 56 25.36 -1.49 13.18
C LYS A 56 24.11 -1.38 12.31
N LYS A 57 24.31 -1.03 11.04
CA LYS A 57 23.26 -0.93 10.02
C LYS A 57 22.41 -2.18 10.02
N ILE A 58 21.09 -2.02 10.10
CA ILE A 58 20.18 -3.05 9.61
C ILE A 58 19.90 -2.65 8.16
N ASP A 59 20.67 -3.20 7.22
CA ASP A 59 20.38 -3.02 5.80
C ASP A 59 19.04 -3.70 5.44
N TYR A 60 17.92 -3.01 5.67
CA TYR A 60 16.62 -3.40 5.10
C TYR A 60 16.61 -3.23 3.58
N ALA A 61 17.51 -2.39 3.04
CA ALA A 61 17.70 -2.19 1.61
C ALA A 61 18.45 -3.33 0.89
N ALA A 62 19.01 -4.32 1.62
CA ALA A 62 19.88 -5.36 1.05
C ALA A 62 19.31 -6.78 1.01
N LYS A 63 18.03 -7.01 1.35
CA LYS A 63 17.39 -8.31 1.03
C LYS A 63 16.77 -8.32 -0.36
N SER A 64 17.63 -8.19 -1.37
CA SER A 64 17.43 -8.81 -2.68
C SER A 64 18.04 -10.22 -2.74
N GLY A 65 18.28 -10.86 -1.59
CA GLY A 65 18.84 -12.21 -1.51
C GLY A 65 18.64 -12.90 -0.16
N TYR A 66 17.89 -14.01 -0.21
CA TYR A 66 18.18 -15.30 0.41
C TYR A 66 18.45 -15.41 1.92
N GLY A 67 17.53 -16.11 2.60
CA GLY A 67 17.84 -17.11 3.63
C GLY A 67 18.24 -16.62 5.03
N GLY A 68 17.33 -16.78 5.98
CA GLY A 68 17.66 -16.68 7.40
C GLY A 68 16.42 -16.53 8.26
N GLY A 69 15.55 -17.55 8.24
CA GLY A 69 14.46 -17.68 9.20
C GLY A 69 15.05 -17.94 10.59
N SER A 70 14.82 -17.00 11.50
CA SER A 70 14.87 -17.27 12.93
C SER A 70 13.46 -17.11 13.44
N SER A 71 12.77 -18.25 13.53
CA SER A 71 11.53 -18.42 14.29
C SER A 71 11.73 -17.89 15.71
N GLY A 72 10.84 -16.99 16.12
CA GLY A 72 10.89 -16.34 17.41
C GLY A 72 9.51 -15.79 17.75
N ASN A 73 8.69 -16.65 18.35
CA ASN A 73 7.42 -16.29 18.98
C ASN A 73 7.65 -15.15 19.98
N ASN A 74 7.22 -13.93 19.64
CA ASN A 74 7.27 -12.81 20.56
C ASN A 74 5.93 -12.70 21.29
N SER A 75 5.82 -13.43 22.39
CA SER A 75 4.88 -13.13 23.45
C SER A 75 5.11 -11.71 23.96
N GLU A 76 4.02 -10.97 24.15
CA GLU A 76 3.96 -9.63 24.72
C GLU A 76 4.92 -9.46 25.91
N GLY A 77 5.90 -8.56 25.78
CA GLY A 77 6.71 -8.07 26.90
C GLY A 77 8.24 -8.19 26.78
N ASP A 78 8.79 -8.80 25.74
CA ASP A 78 10.24 -8.87 25.57
C ASP A 78 10.78 -7.76 24.65
N ALA A 79 11.23 -6.67 25.26
CA ALA A 79 12.04 -5.64 24.60
C ALA A 79 13.51 -6.09 24.44
N GLY A 80 13.70 -7.35 24.06
CA GLY A 80 14.97 -8.05 24.11
C GLY A 80 15.05 -9.11 23.02
N SER A 81 14.96 -8.70 21.75
CA SER A 81 15.50 -9.53 20.67
C SER A 81 16.94 -9.90 21.06
N SER A 82 17.25 -11.19 21.01
CA SER A 82 18.55 -11.76 21.42
C SER A 82 19.75 -11.23 20.63
N ASP A 83 19.51 -10.35 19.65
CA ASP A 83 20.49 -9.39 19.13
C ASP A 83 20.01 -7.97 19.47
N ASN A 84 20.74 -7.26 20.35
CA ASN A 84 20.53 -5.86 20.76
C ASN A 84 20.65 -4.86 19.58
N VAL A 85 19.89 -5.03 18.52
CA VAL A 85 19.90 -4.15 17.35
C VAL A 85 18.67 -3.27 17.42
N ALA A 86 18.88 -1.97 17.66
CA ALA A 86 17.82 -0.99 17.53
C ALA A 86 17.31 -0.96 16.09
N ILE A 87 16.00 -0.80 15.96
CA ILE A 87 15.37 -0.46 14.69
C ILE A 87 15.92 0.89 14.24
N ASP A 88 16.56 0.93 13.07
CA ASP A 88 16.94 2.20 12.44
C ASP A 88 15.74 2.77 11.69
N TYR A 89 14.99 3.63 12.37
CA TYR A 89 13.87 4.37 11.81
C TYR A 89 14.27 5.26 10.61
N GLY A 90 15.55 5.62 10.49
CA GLY A 90 16.04 6.35 9.31
C GLY A 90 16.05 5.51 8.04
N GLU A 91 16.13 4.18 8.13
CA GLU A 91 16.33 3.29 6.99
C GLU A 91 15.09 2.45 6.62
N ILE A 92 13.93 2.73 7.24
CA ILE A 92 12.67 2.04 6.91
C ILE A 92 12.28 2.32 5.45
N ALA A 93 12.07 1.27 4.66
CA ALA A 93 11.73 1.36 3.23
C ALA A 93 10.22 1.23 2.93
N ASP A 94 9.42 0.81 3.92
CA ASP A 94 8.07 0.26 3.71
C ASP A 94 6.98 1.07 4.41
N ILE A 95 7.07 2.38 4.29
CA ILE A 95 6.03 3.29 4.76
C ILE A 95 4.99 3.40 3.66
N PHE A 96 3.73 3.20 3.99
CA PHE A 96 2.64 3.44 3.07
C PHE A 96 1.99 4.78 3.35
N VAL A 97 1.95 5.64 2.32
CA VAL A 97 1.11 6.82 2.30
C VAL A 97 -0.16 6.45 1.54
N ILE A 98 -1.31 6.59 2.19
CA ILE A 98 -2.58 6.09 1.72
C ILE A 98 -3.54 7.26 1.61
N LEU A 99 -4.05 7.51 0.42
CA LEU A 99 -5.10 8.49 0.16
C LEU A 99 -6.43 7.74 0.01
N SER A 100 -7.43 8.10 0.81
CA SER A 100 -8.73 7.43 0.82
C SER A 100 -9.85 8.34 0.32
N ASN A 101 -10.70 7.83 -0.56
CA ASN A 101 -11.95 8.45 -0.98
C ASN A 101 -13.01 7.38 -1.23
N ARG A 102 -14.16 7.44 -0.54
CA ARG A 102 -15.24 6.43 -0.63
C ARG A 102 -15.81 6.22 -2.03
N ALA A 103 -15.65 7.17 -2.94
CA ALA A 103 -16.11 7.02 -4.32
C ALA A 103 -15.17 6.15 -5.17
N TRP A 104 -13.94 5.91 -4.72
CA TRP A 104 -12.99 5.06 -5.43
C TRP A 104 -13.29 3.59 -5.19
N GLN A 105 -13.05 2.81 -6.24
CA GLN A 105 -13.13 1.35 -6.23
C GLN A 105 -11.72 0.78 -6.26
N GLY A 106 -11.54 -0.42 -5.72
CA GLY A 106 -10.33 -1.20 -5.92
C GLY A 106 -10.21 -1.74 -7.34
N GLY A 107 -9.20 -2.58 -7.55
CA GLY A 107 -8.89 -3.25 -8.81
C GLY A 107 -7.44 -3.04 -9.25
N THR A 108 -6.63 -2.39 -8.42
CA THR A 108 -5.18 -2.32 -8.62
C THR A 108 -4.59 -3.72 -8.45
N VAL A 109 -3.69 -4.10 -9.36
CA VAL A 109 -2.96 -5.37 -9.25
C VAL A 109 -1.65 -5.15 -8.51
N HIS A 110 -1.44 -5.93 -7.45
CA HIS A 110 -0.22 -5.98 -6.65
C HIS A 110 0.49 -7.31 -6.94
N GLU A 111 1.67 -7.25 -7.53
CA GLU A 111 2.43 -8.44 -7.93
C GLU A 111 3.22 -9.00 -6.74
N VAL A 112 2.99 -10.26 -6.41
CA VAL A 112 3.64 -10.98 -5.31
C VAL A 112 4.22 -12.29 -5.83
N GLU A 113 5.42 -12.63 -5.37
CA GLU A 113 6.12 -13.85 -5.75
C GLU A 113 6.43 -14.67 -4.51
N LEU A 114 5.95 -15.91 -4.50
CA LEU A 114 6.39 -16.95 -3.59
C LEU A 114 7.48 -17.77 -4.28
N SER A 115 8.70 -17.65 -3.78
CA SER A 115 9.86 -18.37 -4.29
C SER A 115 10.33 -19.43 -3.28
N PRO A 116 11.27 -20.34 -3.64
CA PRO A 116 11.93 -21.19 -2.65
C PRO A 116 12.70 -20.44 -1.55
N TYR A 117 12.79 -19.11 -1.64
CA TYR A 117 13.47 -18.23 -0.67
C TYR A 117 12.49 -17.38 0.14
N GLY A 118 11.20 -17.70 0.03
CA GLY A 118 10.09 -16.99 0.64
C GLY A 118 9.44 -15.97 -0.29
N LEU A 119 8.54 -15.19 0.31
CA LEU A 119 7.81 -14.11 -0.32
C LEU A 119 8.71 -12.90 -0.65
N ASN A 120 8.48 -12.27 -1.81
CA ASN A 120 9.24 -11.10 -2.26
C ASN A 120 8.80 -9.77 -1.62
N VAL A 121 7.68 -9.77 -0.91
CA VAL A 121 7.16 -8.64 -0.15
C VAL A 121 6.66 -9.14 1.20
N GLU A 122 6.89 -8.35 2.25
CA GLU A 122 6.45 -8.67 3.61
C GLU A 122 5.21 -7.85 4.02
N VAL A 123 4.95 -6.74 3.32
CA VAL A 123 3.93 -5.76 3.71
C VAL A 123 3.26 -5.15 2.48
N LEU A 124 1.93 -4.98 2.54
CA LEU A 124 1.14 -4.26 1.54
C LEU A 124 0.13 -3.29 2.19
N ALA A 125 -0.27 -2.28 1.43
CA ALA A 125 -1.47 -1.49 1.73
C ALA A 125 -2.35 -1.47 0.47
N VAL A 126 -3.56 -1.99 0.59
CA VAL A 126 -4.44 -2.31 -0.55
C VAL A 126 -5.84 -1.74 -0.35
N ALA A 127 -6.57 -1.53 -1.44
CA ALA A 127 -8.00 -1.24 -1.36
C ALA A 127 -8.82 -2.53 -1.38
N ARG A 128 -9.99 -2.52 -0.74
CA ARG A 128 -11.01 -3.53 -1.00
C ARG A 128 -11.33 -3.58 -2.50
N GLY A 129 -11.27 -4.77 -3.09
CA GLY A 129 -11.42 -5.04 -4.52
C GLY A 129 -10.11 -4.99 -5.32
N ASP A 130 -8.97 -4.63 -4.70
CA ASP A 130 -7.66 -4.84 -5.32
C ASP A 130 -7.35 -6.33 -5.49
N ILE A 131 -6.38 -6.61 -6.35
CA ILE A 131 -5.97 -7.97 -6.72
C ILE A 131 -4.54 -8.17 -6.26
N ILE A 132 -4.29 -9.17 -5.44
CA ILE A 132 -2.94 -9.68 -5.18
C ILE A 132 -2.69 -10.78 -6.20
N ARG A 133 -1.86 -10.49 -7.20
CA ARG A 133 -1.43 -11.49 -8.18
C ARG A 133 -0.25 -12.26 -7.62
N LEU A 134 -0.52 -13.44 -7.09
CA LEU A 134 0.48 -14.30 -6.47
C LEU A 134 1.06 -15.26 -7.52
N HIS A 135 2.38 -15.27 -7.66
CA HIS A 135 3.13 -16.20 -8.51
C HIS A 135 3.75 -17.28 -7.64
N ASN A 136 3.33 -18.53 -7.79
CA ASN A 136 3.98 -19.67 -7.14
C ASN A 136 5.17 -20.13 -8.00
N LYS A 137 6.39 -19.69 -7.64
CA LYS A 137 7.63 -20.11 -8.30
C LYS A 137 8.34 -21.26 -7.57
N THR A 138 7.65 -21.91 -6.63
CA THR A 138 8.18 -23.05 -5.89
C THR A 138 7.93 -24.37 -6.63
N GLY A 139 8.41 -25.46 -6.03
CA GLY A 139 8.07 -26.83 -6.44
C GLY A 139 6.84 -27.42 -5.74
N ASN A 140 6.20 -26.68 -4.83
CA ASN A 140 5.11 -27.15 -3.98
C ASN A 140 3.77 -26.52 -4.37
N THR A 141 2.67 -27.17 -3.97
CA THR A 141 1.33 -26.56 -4.02
C THR A 141 1.11 -25.79 -2.72
N TYR A 142 0.46 -24.63 -2.81
CA TYR A 142 0.11 -23.82 -1.64
C TYR A 142 -1.33 -23.34 -1.69
N THR A 143 -2.00 -23.22 -0.56
CA THR A 143 -3.37 -22.74 -0.43
C THR A 143 -3.34 -21.42 0.34
N PRO A 144 -3.48 -20.26 -0.33
CA PRO A 144 -3.44 -18.98 0.34
C PRO A 144 -4.79 -18.64 0.99
N TYR A 145 -4.74 -17.87 2.08
CA TYR A 145 -5.90 -17.31 2.75
C TYR A 145 -5.61 -15.89 3.25
N LEU A 146 -6.63 -15.06 3.35
CA LEU A 146 -6.58 -13.79 4.08
C LEU A 146 -7.33 -13.92 5.39
N ALA A 147 -6.71 -13.55 6.50
CA ALA A 147 -7.34 -13.53 7.82
C ALA A 147 -7.25 -12.14 8.46
N GLY A 148 -8.32 -11.70 9.12
CA GLY A 148 -8.30 -10.46 9.90
C GLY A 148 -7.54 -10.61 11.22
N THR A 149 -6.68 -9.65 11.55
CA THR A 149 -5.96 -9.63 12.84
C THR A 149 -6.92 -9.23 13.96
N GLY A 150 -7.66 -10.19 14.51
CA GLY A 150 -8.57 -10.00 15.65
C GLY A 150 -10.07 -10.16 15.33
N ASP A 151 -10.42 -10.46 14.08
CA ASP A 151 -11.77 -10.81 13.63
C ASP A 151 -11.80 -12.29 13.20
N ASP A 152 -12.96 -12.94 13.29
CA ASP A 152 -13.16 -14.33 12.84
C ASP A 152 -13.34 -14.43 11.29
N ASP A 153 -13.15 -13.33 10.57
CA ASP A 153 -13.31 -13.27 9.12
C ASP A 153 -12.08 -13.84 8.41
N ILE A 154 -12.30 -14.90 7.63
CA ILE A 154 -11.30 -15.53 6.77
C ILE A 154 -11.83 -15.54 5.34
N GLN A 155 -10.95 -15.25 4.39
CA GLN A 155 -11.19 -15.37 2.98
C GLN A 155 -10.23 -16.40 2.38
N ASP A 156 -10.77 -17.58 2.06
CA ASP A 156 -10.02 -18.67 1.45
C ASP A 156 -9.89 -18.51 -0.07
N PHE A 157 -8.80 -19.04 -0.63
CA PHE A 157 -8.57 -19.07 -2.06
C PHE A 157 -8.25 -20.48 -2.57
N ASP A 158 -8.37 -20.66 -3.89
CA ASP A 158 -8.01 -21.92 -4.53
C ASP A 158 -6.52 -22.22 -4.42
N ALA A 159 -6.20 -23.50 -4.22
CA ALA A 159 -4.83 -23.99 -4.20
C ALA A 159 -4.05 -23.65 -5.49
N MET A 160 -2.81 -23.23 -5.28
CA MET A 160 -1.86 -22.77 -6.27
C MET A 160 -0.87 -23.88 -6.61
N LYS A 161 -0.92 -24.38 -7.84
CA LYS A 161 0.02 -25.40 -8.32
C LYS A 161 1.42 -24.81 -8.51
N PRO A 162 2.48 -25.64 -8.49
CA PRO A 162 3.82 -25.20 -8.86
C PRO A 162 3.83 -24.49 -10.23
N GLY A 163 4.40 -23.29 -10.28
CA GLY A 163 4.48 -22.45 -11.48
C GLY A 163 3.20 -21.69 -11.84
N SER A 164 2.12 -21.78 -11.04
CA SER A 164 0.87 -21.08 -11.34
C SER A 164 0.90 -19.61 -10.92
N VAL A 165 -0.04 -18.85 -11.48
CA VAL A 165 -0.33 -17.47 -11.11
C VAL A 165 -1.81 -17.41 -10.75
N ASN A 166 -2.13 -16.89 -9.57
CA ASN A 166 -3.50 -16.76 -9.08
C ASN A 166 -3.77 -15.30 -8.72
N ASP A 167 -4.95 -14.81 -9.10
CA ASP A 167 -5.42 -13.46 -8.78
C ASP A 167 -6.33 -13.55 -7.54
N LEU A 168 -5.84 -13.07 -6.40
CA LEU A 168 -6.54 -13.07 -5.12
C LEU A 168 -7.24 -11.70 -4.97
N VAL A 169 -8.56 -11.65 -5.19
CA VAL A 169 -9.33 -10.41 -5.01
C VAL A 169 -9.53 -10.15 -3.52
N VAL A 170 -9.09 -9.00 -3.02
CA VAL A 170 -9.21 -8.66 -1.59
C VAL A 170 -10.63 -8.20 -1.27
N GLU A 171 -11.39 -8.98 -0.51
CA GLU A 171 -12.76 -8.63 -0.12
C GLU A 171 -12.88 -8.08 1.30
N LEU A 172 -11.92 -8.41 2.16
CA LEU A 172 -11.82 -7.97 3.54
C LEU A 172 -11.20 -6.57 3.67
N THR A 173 -11.41 -5.94 4.83
CA THR A 173 -10.80 -4.66 5.23
C THR A 173 -10.30 -4.77 6.66
N GLY A 174 -9.36 -3.91 7.05
CA GLY A 174 -8.72 -3.95 8.36
C GLY A 174 -7.25 -4.31 8.25
N ASP A 175 -6.67 -4.69 9.38
CA ASP A 175 -5.35 -5.31 9.41
C ASP A 175 -5.53 -6.80 9.11
N LEU A 176 -4.87 -7.28 8.06
CA LEU A 176 -5.00 -8.64 7.55
C LEU A 176 -3.63 -9.31 7.46
N GLU A 177 -3.66 -10.63 7.44
CA GLU A 177 -2.51 -11.49 7.13
C GLU A 177 -2.85 -12.33 5.90
N LEU A 178 -1.97 -12.30 4.89
CA LEU A 178 -1.98 -13.32 3.82
C LEU A 178 -1.03 -14.43 4.24
N GLY A 179 -1.59 -15.58 4.59
CA GLY A 179 -0.83 -16.79 4.94
C GLY A 179 -0.99 -17.89 3.90
N LEU A 180 -0.23 -18.96 4.10
CA LEU A 180 -0.30 -20.20 3.32
C LEU A 180 -0.55 -21.38 4.27
N ASP A 181 -1.58 -22.20 4.00
CA ASP A 181 -1.94 -23.33 4.87
C ASP A 181 -0.78 -24.32 5.07
N GLU A 182 0.05 -24.51 4.06
CA GLU A 182 1.15 -25.49 4.09
C GLU A 182 2.45 -24.93 4.68
N ASP A 183 2.54 -23.61 4.90
CA ASP A 183 3.72 -22.94 5.45
C ASP A 183 3.34 -21.66 6.20
N GLU A 184 3.02 -21.82 7.48
CA GLU A 184 2.60 -20.74 8.37
C GLU A 184 3.71 -19.70 8.65
N GLU A 185 4.96 -19.94 8.23
CA GLU A 185 6.05 -18.96 8.39
C GLU A 185 6.01 -17.88 7.29
N GLU A 186 5.38 -18.15 6.15
CA GLU A 186 5.28 -17.23 5.01
C GLU A 186 4.03 -16.36 5.12
N ILE A 187 4.20 -15.15 5.67
CA ILE A 187 3.11 -14.21 5.93
C ILE A 187 3.39 -12.85 5.27
N ILE A 188 2.36 -12.24 4.68
CA ILE A 188 2.34 -10.82 4.31
C ILE A 188 1.39 -10.08 5.23
N ILE A 189 1.87 -8.99 5.84
CA ILE A 189 1.03 -8.07 6.62
C ILE A 189 0.36 -7.08 5.68
N ILE A 190 -0.96 -6.94 5.76
CA ILE A 190 -1.75 -6.15 4.83
C ILE A 190 -2.64 -5.17 5.58
N ALA A 191 -2.51 -3.89 5.30
CA ALA A 191 -3.55 -2.92 5.64
C ALA A 191 -4.54 -2.81 4.47
N ALA A 192 -5.83 -3.05 4.71
CA ALA A 192 -6.86 -3.01 3.69
C ALA A 192 -7.98 -2.02 4.05
N GLY A 193 -8.44 -1.22 3.09
CA GLY A 193 -9.53 -0.28 3.33
C GLY A 193 -10.34 0.14 2.11
N GLU A 194 -11.46 0.82 2.34
CA GLU A 194 -12.36 1.23 1.28
C GLU A 194 -11.85 2.46 0.51
N GLY A 195 -11.83 2.33 -0.82
CA GLY A 195 -11.49 3.44 -1.71
C GLY A 195 -10.09 4.00 -1.48
N TRP A 196 -9.13 3.13 -1.18
CA TRP A 196 -7.75 3.50 -0.96
C TRP A 196 -6.96 3.61 -2.27
N LYS A 197 -5.97 4.48 -2.26
CA LYS A 197 -4.82 4.48 -3.17
C LYS A 197 -3.58 4.61 -2.32
N SER A 198 -2.64 3.70 -2.48
CA SER A 198 -1.43 3.66 -1.66
C SER A 198 -0.18 3.98 -2.49
N SER A 199 0.84 4.49 -1.80
CA SER A 199 2.19 4.69 -2.31
C SER A 199 3.16 4.19 -1.25
N ARG A 200 4.03 3.25 -1.61
CA ARG A 200 5.13 2.75 -0.76
C ARG A 200 6.33 3.68 -0.92
N VAL A 201 6.85 4.18 0.19
CA VAL A 201 7.97 5.10 0.25
C VAL A 201 8.90 4.73 1.41
N ALA A 202 10.19 5.06 1.25
CA ALA A 202 11.14 4.99 2.34
C ALA A 202 11.02 6.21 3.27
N SER A 203 11.61 6.11 4.45
CA SER A 203 11.79 7.22 5.38
C SER A 203 12.55 8.36 4.70
N GLY A 204 12.01 9.57 4.75
CA GLY A 204 12.47 10.75 4.01
C GLY A 204 12.07 10.76 2.53
N GLY A 205 11.33 9.75 2.06
CA GLY A 205 10.87 9.62 0.69
C GLY A 205 9.73 10.59 0.35
N ASN A 206 9.68 10.97 -0.93
CA ASN A 206 8.60 11.80 -1.46
C ASN A 206 7.43 10.92 -1.93
N TYR A 207 6.21 11.42 -1.74
CA TYR A 207 4.99 10.85 -2.32
C TYR A 207 4.20 11.93 -3.07
N GLU A 208 3.40 11.52 -4.05
CA GLU A 208 2.49 12.42 -4.78
C GLU A 208 1.25 11.67 -5.30
N PHE A 209 0.08 12.26 -5.08
CA PHE A 209 -1.20 11.89 -5.67
C PHE A 209 -1.67 13.02 -6.56
N ASN A 210 -1.73 12.77 -7.86
CA ASN A 210 -2.12 13.74 -8.88
C ASN A 210 -3.53 13.49 -9.41
N ASN A 211 -4.02 14.44 -10.21
CA ASN A 211 -5.30 14.29 -10.94
C ASN A 211 -6.51 14.08 -10.02
N LEU A 212 -6.48 14.73 -8.84
CA LEU A 212 -7.54 14.61 -7.84
C LEU A 212 -8.67 15.59 -8.16
N ALA A 213 -9.90 15.12 -7.99
CA ALA A 213 -11.07 16.00 -7.97
C ALA A 213 -11.06 16.86 -6.69
N ALA A 214 -11.74 18.00 -6.73
CA ALA A 214 -12.04 18.73 -5.51
C ALA A 214 -12.94 17.88 -4.59
N GLY A 215 -12.75 17.97 -3.28
CA GLY A 215 -13.52 17.20 -2.31
C GLY A 215 -12.73 16.84 -1.06
N ASP A 216 -13.35 16.02 -0.22
CA ASP A 216 -12.76 15.56 1.03
C ASP A 216 -12.05 14.22 0.86
N TYR A 217 -10.90 14.10 1.52
CA TYR A 217 -10.03 12.94 1.50
C TYR A 217 -9.52 12.63 2.90
N GLY A 218 -9.26 11.35 3.13
CA GLY A 218 -8.40 10.90 4.22
C GLY A 218 -6.98 10.69 3.68
N LEU A 219 -5.98 11.07 4.46
CA LEU A 219 -4.59 10.77 4.19
C LEU A 219 -4.00 10.08 5.42
N THR A 220 -3.52 8.86 5.24
CA THR A 220 -2.98 8.01 6.30
C THR A 220 -1.53 7.69 6.00
N PHE A 221 -0.66 7.84 6.99
CA PHE A 221 0.71 7.38 6.96
C PHE A 221 0.79 6.14 7.83
N TRP A 222 1.17 4.99 7.27
CA TRP A 222 1.13 3.72 7.98
C TRP A 222 2.44 2.96 7.83
N TYR A 223 2.88 2.36 8.92
CA TYR A 223 3.93 1.37 8.96
C TYR A 223 3.54 0.30 9.98
N TRP A 224 3.53 -0.96 9.57
CA TRP A 224 2.91 -2.05 10.33
C TRP A 224 3.36 -2.19 11.79
N ARG A 225 4.63 -1.88 12.12
CA ARG A 225 5.11 -1.93 13.53
C ARG A 225 4.86 -0.66 14.34
N LEU A 226 4.63 0.47 13.68
CA LEU A 226 4.40 1.75 14.36
C LEU A 226 2.92 2.08 14.46
N GLY A 227 2.10 1.62 13.51
CA GLY A 227 0.70 1.99 13.35
C GLY A 227 0.52 3.11 12.33
N SER A 228 -0.58 3.85 12.48
CA SER A 228 -1.00 4.89 11.54
C SER A 228 -1.04 6.29 12.14
N LEU A 229 -0.87 7.29 11.26
CA LEU A 229 -1.18 8.70 11.53
C LEU A 229 -2.15 9.22 10.47
N ASP A 230 -3.33 9.65 10.91
CA ASP A 230 -4.39 10.11 10.01
C ASP A 230 -4.48 11.64 9.90
N ARG A 231 -4.84 12.09 8.70
CA ARG A 231 -5.16 13.47 8.32
C ARG A 231 -6.45 13.53 7.52
N LYS A 232 -7.24 14.56 7.77
CA LYS A 232 -8.38 14.92 6.92
C LYS A 232 -7.99 16.08 6.03
N LEU A 233 -8.33 15.99 4.76
CA LEU A 233 -8.01 16.98 3.73
C LEU A 233 -9.27 17.40 3.00
N SER A 234 -9.39 18.69 2.71
CA SER A 234 -10.43 19.24 1.82
C SER A 234 -9.72 19.98 0.69
N LEU A 235 -9.77 19.43 -0.52
CA LEU A 235 -9.10 19.98 -1.69
C LEU A 235 -10.03 20.85 -2.52
N LYS A 236 -9.55 22.01 -2.93
CA LYS A 236 -10.19 22.89 -3.92
C LYS A 236 -9.70 22.56 -5.33
N PRO A 237 -10.44 22.94 -6.39
CA PRO A 237 -9.97 22.79 -7.76
C PRO A 237 -8.60 23.44 -7.96
N GLY A 238 -7.67 22.70 -8.56
CA GLY A 238 -6.30 23.13 -8.87
C GLY A 238 -5.37 23.31 -7.65
N GLN A 239 -5.81 22.93 -6.45
CA GLN A 239 -5.00 23.08 -5.25
C GLN A 239 -3.88 22.04 -5.22
N GLY A 240 -2.64 22.48 -4.95
CA GLY A 240 -1.59 21.63 -4.42
C GLY A 240 -1.57 21.68 -2.89
N ALA A 241 -1.72 20.54 -2.24
CA ALA A 241 -1.56 20.41 -0.79
C ALA A 241 -0.24 19.70 -0.48
N GLU A 242 0.70 20.43 0.12
CA GLU A 242 1.95 19.87 0.61
C GLU A 242 1.80 19.46 2.07
N ILE A 243 2.11 18.20 2.39
CA ILE A 243 1.98 17.64 3.73
C ILE A 243 3.24 16.84 4.04
N ASN A 244 4.00 17.31 5.02
CA ASN A 244 5.20 16.64 5.50
C ASN A 244 4.90 16.08 6.89
N GLU A 245 5.18 14.79 7.10
CA GLU A 245 4.89 14.14 8.38
C GLU A 245 6.05 13.33 8.92
N VAL A 246 6.02 13.17 10.24
CA VAL A 246 6.91 12.27 10.97
C VAL A 246 6.05 11.18 11.60
N LEU A 247 6.30 9.93 11.22
CA LEU A 247 5.70 8.74 11.83
C LEU A 247 6.60 8.26 12.98
N SER A 248 6.09 8.35 14.20
CA SER A 248 6.85 8.03 15.41
C SER A 248 5.91 7.59 16.51
N VAL A 249 6.37 6.72 17.40
CA VAL A 249 5.60 6.25 18.56
C VAL A 249 4.96 7.41 19.33
N ASP A 250 5.72 8.48 19.60
CA ASP A 250 5.30 9.68 20.36
C ASP A 250 4.13 10.44 19.72
N ARG A 251 3.88 10.23 18.43
CA ARG A 251 2.79 10.90 17.69
C ARG A 251 1.57 10.02 17.50
N ILE A 252 1.75 8.72 17.67
CA ILE A 252 0.72 7.69 17.54
C ILE A 252 0.06 7.46 18.90
N ILE A 253 0.86 7.33 19.96
CA ILE A 253 0.41 7.26 21.35
C ILE A 253 0.28 8.70 21.89
N LYS A 254 -0.95 9.13 22.19
CA LYS A 254 -1.24 10.45 22.78
C LYS A 254 -1.59 10.34 24.26
#